data_AF-A0A8S3CRG9-F1
#
_entry.id   AF-A0A8S3CRG9-F1
#
_cell.length_a   1.000
_cell.length_b   1.000
_cell.length_c   1.000
_cell.angle_alpha   90.00
_cell.angle_beta   90.00
_cell.angle_gamma   90.00
#
_symmetry.space_group_name_H-M   'P 1'
#
loop_
_entity.id
_entity.type
_entity.pdbx_description
1 polymer ?
#
loop_
_entity_poly.entity_id
_entity_poly.type
_entity_poly.pdbx_seq_one_letter_code
_entity_poly.pdbx_strand_id
1 'polypeptide(L)' 'MATITKACNDMFSLLQGKSAETSGGLLVVLPHEQAAAFCKDIEAQEGYRAWIIGVVEKGDRTAKI' A
#
# COMPACT_ATOMS: atom_id res chain seq x y z
N MET A 1 -2.14 0.23 14.51
CA MET A 1 -3.36 -0.14 13.76
C MET A 1 -4.29 -1.07 14.53
N ALA A 2 -3.84 -2.25 15.02
CA ALA A 2 -4.72 -3.19 15.73
C ALA A 2 -5.48 -2.62 16.95
N THR A 3 -4.83 -1.75 17.73
CA THR A 3 -5.49 -1.06 18.87
C THR A 3 -6.63 -0.15 18.43
N ILE A 4 -6.49 0.52 17.27
CA ILE A 4 -7.50 1.41 16.71
C ILE A 4 -8.67 0.57 16.18
N THR A 5 -8.39 -0.51 15.45
CA THR A 5 -9.41 -1.47 15.00
C THR A 5 -10.21 -2.01 16.18
N LYS A 6 -9.54 -2.39 17.28
CA LYS A 6 -10.20 -2.86 18.49
C LYS A 6 -11.04 -1.76 19.15
N ALA A 7 -10.53 -0.54 19.25
CA ALA A 7 -11.24 0.61 19.82
C ALA A 7 -12.49 0.98 19.02
N CYS A 8 -12.44 0.83 17.69
CA CYS A 8 -13.56 1.09 16.78
C CYS A 8 -14.42 -0.17 16.52
N ASN A 9 -14.23 -1.26 17.27
CA ASN A 9 -14.96 -2.51 17.12
C ASN A 9 -15.01 -3.02 15.65
N ASP A 10 -13.88 -2.97 14.95
CA ASP A 10 -13.71 -3.37 13.55
C ASP A 10 -14.57 -2.62 12.51
N MET A 11 -15.19 -1.50 12.91
CA MET A 11 -16.13 -0.72 12.09
C MET A 11 -15.58 -0.32 10.71
N PHE A 12 -14.28 -0.09 10.60
CA PHE A 12 -13.64 0.36 9.36
C PHE A 12 -13.02 -0.76 8.52
N SER A 13 -12.93 -1.99 9.06
CA SER A 13 -12.28 -3.13 8.39
C SER A 13 -10.88 -2.80 7.83
N LEU A 14 -10.10 -2.03 8.59
CA LEU A 14 -8.79 -1.52 8.17
C LEU A 14 -7.77 -2.66 7.97
N LEU A 15 -7.75 -3.64 8.88
CA LEU A 15 -6.78 -4.75 8.82
C LEU A 15 -7.07 -5.72 7.68
N GLN A 16 -8.32 -5.75 7.20
CA GLN A 16 -8.75 -6.53 6.05
C GLN A 16 -8.54 -5.76 4.73
N GLY A 17 -8.00 -4.53 4.78
CA GLY A 17 -7.73 -3.67 3.62
C GLY A 17 -8.98 -3.18 2.90
N LYS A 18 -10.11 -3.05 3.61
CA LYS A 18 -11.41 -2.63 3.03
C LYS A 18 -11.86 -1.24 3.50
N SER A 19 -11.10 -0.58 4.35
CA SER A 19 -11.38 0.79 4.76
C SER A 19 -11.31 1.71 3.55
N ALA A 20 -12.27 2.63 3.43
CA ALA A 20 -12.25 3.64 2.38
C ALA A 20 -11.12 4.65 2.63
N GLU A 21 -10.45 5.08 1.56
CA GLU A 21 -9.44 6.15 1.56
C GLU A 21 -9.94 7.37 0.77
N THR A 22 -9.54 8.57 1.20
CA THR A 22 -9.86 9.84 0.52
C THR A 22 -8.55 10.55 0.19
N SER A 23 -8.35 10.89 -1.09
CA SER A 23 -7.08 11.45 -1.59
C SER A 23 -5.86 10.59 -1.19
N GLY A 24 -6.02 9.26 -1.29
CA GLY A 24 -4.97 8.30 -0.94
C GLY A 24 -3.78 8.33 -1.89
N GLY A 25 -2.83 7.43 -1.64
CA GLY A 25 -1.64 7.27 -2.48
C GLY A 25 -1.92 6.56 -3.80
N LEU A 26 -0.87 6.44 -4.62
CA LEU A 26 -0.91 5.65 -5.84
C LEU A 26 -0.39 4.23 -5.58
N LEU A 27 -1.10 3.22 -6.11
CA LEU A 27 -0.61 1.86 -6.23
C LEU A 27 -0.09 1.64 -7.66
N VAL A 28 1.23 1.55 -7.82
CA VAL A 28 1.89 1.49 -9.13
C VAL A 28 2.63 0.16 -9.28
N VAL A 29 2.51 -0.46 -10.46
CA VAL A 29 3.27 -1.66 -10.82
C VAL A 29 4.53 -1.24 -11.57
N LEU A 30 5.69 -1.66 -11.06
CA LEU A 30 7.01 -1.39 -11.64
C LEU A 30 7.81 -2.68 -11.78
N PRO A 31 8.78 -2.73 -12.70
CA PRO A 31 9.80 -3.78 -12.70
C PRO A 31 10.53 -3.84 -11.35
N HIS A 32 10.79 -5.06 -10.87
CA HIS A 32 11.30 -5.28 -9.51
C HIS A 32 12.62 -4.56 -9.26
N GLU A 33 13.51 -4.57 -10.25
CA GLU A 33 14.83 -3.96 -10.18
C GLU A 33 14.79 -2.42 -10.12
N GLN A 34 13.68 -1.80 -10.53
CA GLN A 34 13.51 -0.33 -10.57
C GLN A 34 12.73 0.20 -9.36
N ALA A 35 11.96 -0.64 -8.68
CA ALA A 35 11.07 -0.22 -7.60
C ALA A 35 11.81 0.51 -6.45
N ALA A 36 13.00 0.03 -6.08
CA ALA A 36 13.79 0.64 -5.02
C ALA A 36 14.39 2.00 -5.42
N ALA A 37 14.78 2.17 -6.69
CA ALA A 37 15.26 3.44 -7.22
C ALA A 37 14.13 4.47 -7.26
N PHE A 38 12.96 4.07 -7.79
CA PHE A 38 11.77 4.92 -7.83
C PHE A 38 11.37 5.44 -6.45
N CYS A 39 11.39 4.58 -5.42
CA CYS A 39 11.04 5.00 -4.06
C CYS A 39 12.01 6.07 -3.51
N LYS A 40 13.31 5.95 -3.80
CA LYS A 40 14.32 6.95 -3.40
C LYS A 40 14.12 8.27 -4.16
N ASP A 41 13.83 8.20 -5.45
CA ASP A 41 13.64 9.39 -6.28
C ASP A 41 12.39 10.17 -5.84
N ILE A 42 11.27 9.49 -5.55
CA ILE A 42 10.05 10.13 -5.02
C ILE A 42 10.31 10.77 -3.65
N GLU A 43 11.02 10.09 -2.75
CA GLU A 43 11.36 10.67 -1.45
C GLU A 43 12.26 11.91 -1.59
N ALA A 44 13.19 11.92 -2.55
CA ALA A 44 14.04 13.06 -2.81
C ALA A 44 13.32 14.25 -3.48
N GLN A 45 12.36 13.98 -4.37
CA GLN A 45 11.63 15.00 -5.12
C GLN A 45 10.46 15.60 -4.33
N GLU A 46 9.65 14.74 -3.72
CA GLU A 46 8.39 15.13 -3.07
C GLU A 46 8.53 15.24 -1.54
N GLY A 47 9.63 14.71 -0.96
CA GLY A 47 9.85 14.70 0.48
C GLY A 47 9.05 13.63 1.24
N TYR A 48 8.32 12.77 0.53
CA TYR A 48 7.51 11.71 1.11
C TYR A 48 8.04 10.33 0.70
N ARG A 49 8.24 9.46 1.68
CA ARG A 49 8.69 8.09 1.46
C ARG A 49 7.60 7.26 0.75
N ALA A 50 8.00 6.52 -0.28
CA ALA A 50 7.18 5.48 -0.90
C ALA A 50 7.52 4.08 -0.36
N TRP A 51 6.62 3.10 -0.57
CA TRP A 51 6.76 1.74 -0.06
C TRP A 51 6.51 0.69 -1.14
N ILE A 52 7.38 -0.32 -1.17
CA ILE A 52 7.12 -1.57 -1.88
C ILE A 52 6.25 -2.44 -0.97
N ILE A 53 4.98 -2.64 -1.34
CA ILE A 53 3.99 -3.32 -0.48
C ILE A 53 3.64 -4.75 -0.95
N GLY A 54 4.21 -5.22 -2.06
CA GLY A 54 3.94 -6.56 -2.57
C GLY A 54 4.60 -6.86 -3.90
N VAL A 55 4.25 -8.01 -4.48
CA VAL A 55 4.72 -8.50 -5.79
C VAL A 55 3.53 -8.94 -6.64
N VAL A 56 3.66 -8.83 -7.95
CA VAL A 56 2.68 -9.37 -8.90
C VAL A 56 3.11 -10.77 -9.30
N GLU A 57 2.23 -11.74 -9.08
CA GLU A 57 2.44 -13.13 -9.46
C GLU A 57 1.47 -13.54 -10.58
N LYS A 58 1.82 -14.61 -11.30
CA LYS A 58 0.88 -15.24 -12.26
C LYS A 58 -0.32 -15.79 -11.49
N GLY A 59 -1.53 -15.38 -11.86
CA GLY A 59 -2.75 -15.86 -11.20
C GLY A 59 -4.03 -15.31 -11.82
N ASP A 60 -5.11 -15.42 -11.06
CA ASP A 60 -6.49 -15.24 -11.55
C ASP A 60 -7.03 -13.82 -11.35
N ARG A 61 -6.15 -12.80 -11.42
CA ARG A 61 -6.50 -11.37 -11.22
C ARG A 61 -7.11 -11.08 -9.84
N THR A 62 -6.55 -11.69 -8.80
CA THR A 62 -6.95 -11.46 -7.40
C THR A 62 -5.80 -10.89 -6.58
N ALA A 63 -6.12 -10.26 -5.46
CA ALA A 63 -5.14 -9.77 -4.47
C ALA A 63 -5.33 -10.53 -3.15
N LYS A 64 -4.24 -10.73 -2.42
CA LYS A 64 -4.23 -11.28 -1.06
C LYS A 64 -3.61 -10.25 -0.14
N ILE A 65 -4.22 -10.07 1.03
CA ILE A 65 -3.86 -9.08 2.06
C ILE A 65 -3.43 -9.85 3.31
#